data_AF-A0A564Q9K1-F1
#
_entry.id   AF-A0A564Q9K1-F1
#
_cell.length_a   1.000
_cell.length_b   1.000
_cell.length_c   1.000
_cell.angle_alpha   90.00
_cell.angle_beta   90.00
_cell.angle_gamma   90.00
#
_symmetry.space_group_name_H-M   'P 1'
#
loop_
_entity.id
_entity.type
_entity.pdbx_description
1 polymer ?
#
loop_
_entity_poly.entity_id
_entity_poly.type
_entity_poly.pdbx_seq_one_letter_code
_entity_poly.pdbx_strand_id
1 'polypeptide(L)' 'MEDVETGIYRNVKKIREDLEILTNLFSELIDRILPEEEPEEEDKRSIKEEDEILSEKELFKVLNE' A
#
# COMPACT_ATOMS: atom_id res chain seq x y z
N MET A 1 -1.18 10.91 -44.75
CA MET A 1 -1.73 10.01 -43.71
C MET A 1 -0.73 9.77 -42.59
N GLU A 2 0.56 9.58 -42.92
CA GLU A 2 1.68 9.39 -41.97
C GLU A 2 1.87 10.54 -40.94
N ASP A 3 1.65 11.80 -41.34
CA ASP A 3 1.77 12.96 -40.44
C ASP A 3 0.69 13.01 -39.34
N VAL A 4 -0.51 12.49 -39.63
CA VAL A 4 -1.62 12.48 -38.67
C VAL A 4 -1.37 11.44 -37.58
N GLU A 5 -0.89 10.26 -37.98
CA GLU A 5 -0.55 9.17 -37.07
C GLU A 5 0.61 9.55 -36.14
N THR A 6 1.62 10.23 -36.68
CA THR A 6 2.75 10.76 -35.91
C THR A 6 2.30 11.85 -34.92
N GLY A 7 1.35 12.71 -35.32
CA GLY A 7 0.74 13.71 -34.44
C GLY A 7 -0.05 13.10 -33.28
N ILE A 8 -0.86 12.07 -33.55
CA ILE A 8 -1.61 11.34 -32.52
C ILE A 8 -0.66 10.67 -31.53
N TYR A 9 0.37 9.98 -32.03
CA TYR A 9 1.37 9.34 -31.17
C TYR A 9 2.05 10.33 -30.23
N ARG A 10 2.41 11.52 -30.75
CA ARG A 10 3.02 12.58 -29.95
C ARG A 10 2.09 13.10 -28.86
N ASN A 11 0.80 13.23 -29.15
CA ASN A 11 -0.19 13.71 -28.18
C ASN A 11 -0.45 12.66 -27.09
N VAL A 12 -0.58 11.39 -27.46
CA VAL A 12 -0.72 10.29 -26.49
C VAL A 12 0.50 10.21 -25.57
N LYS A 13 1.71 10.41 -26.13
CA LYS A 13 2.94 10.46 -25.33
C LYS A 13 2.89 11.59 -24.31
N LYS A 14 2.52 12.81 -24.71
CA LYS A 14 2.37 13.95 -23.80
C LYS A 14 1.34 13.70 -22.71
N ILE A 15 0.17 13.17 -23.07
CA ILE A 15 -0.88 12.84 -22.08
C ILE A 15 -0.35 11.85 -21.04
N ARG A 16 0.47 10.88 -21.45
CA ARG A 16 1.08 9.92 -20.53
C ARG A 16 2.10 10.60 -19.60
N GLU A 17 2.94 11.47 -20.14
CA GLU A 17 3.91 12.25 -19.36
C GLU A 17 3.19 13.15 -18.34
N ASP A 18 2.13 13.84 -18.74
CA ASP A 18 1.33 14.69 -17.86
C ASP A 18 0.64 13.89 -16.74
N LEU A 19 0.13 12.69 -17.06
CA LEU A 19 -0.47 11.78 -16.07
C LEU A 19 0.54 11.25 -15.06
N GLU A 20 1.76 10.94 -15.51
CA GLU A 20 2.84 10.48 -14.64
C GLU A 20 3.23 11.59 -13.65
N ILE A 21 3.36 12.83 -14.14
CA ILE A 21 3.63 13.99 -13.28
C ILE A 21 2.50 14.18 -12.26
N LEU A 22 1.23 14.12 -12.70
CA LEU A 22 0.09 14.29 -11.81
C LEU A 22 0.04 13.20 -10.73
N THR A 23 0.35 11.95 -11.10
CA THR A 23 0.38 10.82 -10.16
C THR A 23 1.47 11.03 -9.11
N ASN A 24 2.65 11.47 -9.52
CA ASN A 24 3.76 11.73 -8.58
C ASN A 24 3.42 12.87 -7.62
N LEU A 25 2.85 13.96 -8.12
CA LEU A 25 2.42 15.08 -7.27
C LEU A 25 1.33 14.67 -6.28
N PHE A 26 0.43 13.77 -6.69
CA PHE A 26 -0.59 13.23 -5.80
C PHE A 26 0.03 12.35 -4.71
N SER A 27 0.96 11.46 -5.04
CA SER A 27 1.67 10.65 -4.05
C SER A 27 2.42 11.52 -3.03
N GLU A 28 3.18 12.52 -3.49
CA GLU A 28 3.88 13.45 -2.59
C GLU A 28 2.91 14.22 -1.68
N LEU A 29 1.73 14.56 -2.18
CA LEU A 29 0.70 15.23 -1.38
C LEU A 29 0.16 14.30 -0.30
N ILE A 30 -0.12 13.05 -0.64
CA ILE A 30 -0.58 12.04 0.30
C ILE A 30 0.47 11.81 1.38
N ASP A 31 1.74 11.62 1.02
CA ASP A 31 2.83 11.41 1.98
C ASP A 31 2.99 12.58 2.97
N ARG A 32 2.67 13.80 2.55
CA ARG A 32 2.70 14.99 3.41
C ARG A 32 1.47 15.15 4.29
N ILE A 33 0.31 14.71 3.82
CA ILE A 33 -0.97 14.82 4.55
C ILE A 33 -1.12 13.67 5.55
N LEU A 34 -0.71 12.48 5.14
CA LEU A 34 -0.68 11.25 5.91
C LEU A 34 0.80 10.93 6.18
N PRO A 35 1.40 11.55 7.22
CA PRO A 35 2.72 11.14 7.64
C PRO A 35 2.71 9.66 7.98
N GLU A 36 3.81 8.95 7.70
CA GLU A 36 3.98 7.58 8.17
C GLU A 36 3.78 7.55 9.69
N GLU A 37 2.77 6.81 10.15
CA GLU A 37 2.55 6.59 11.56
C GLU A 37 3.58 5.57 12.04
N GLU A 38 4.33 5.91 13.09
CA GLU A 38 5.17 4.94 13.78
C GLU A 38 4.27 3.82 14.31
N PRO A 39 4.63 2.54 14.09
CA PRO A 39 3.83 1.43 14.58
C PRO A 39 3.71 1.53 16.10
N GLU A 40 2.52 1.23 16.62
CA GLU A 40 2.30 1.27 18.06
C GLU A 40 3.17 0.20 18.74
N GLU A 41 3.44 0.38 20.03
CA GLU A 41 4.19 -0.63 20.80
C GLU A 41 3.46 -1.99 20.86
N GLU A 42 2.14 -2.00 20.63
CA GLU A 42 1.36 -3.22 20.43
C GLU A 42 1.68 -3.89 19.08
N ASP A 43 1.64 -3.16 17.97
CA ASP A 43 1.99 -3.69 16.64
C ASP A 43 3.41 -4.27 16.62
N LYS A 44 4.36 -3.58 17.26
CA LYS A 44 5.74 -4.05 17.41
C LYS A 44 5.84 -5.34 18.22
N ARG A 45 4.98 -5.54 19.21
CA ARG A 45 4.93 -6.76 20.01
C ARG A 45 4.30 -7.89 19.22
N SER A 46 3.18 -7.66 18.54
CA SER A 46 2.50 -8.67 17.72
C SER A 46 3.37 -9.23 16.59
N ILE A 47 4.31 -8.44 16.05
CA ILE A 47 5.29 -8.94 15.05
C ILE A 47 6.42 -9.75 15.70
N LYS A 48 6.80 -9.43 16.94
CA LYS A 48 7.98 -10.02 17.62
C LYS A 48 7.64 -11.22 18.50
N GLU A 49 6.45 -11.25 19.08
CA GLU A 49 6.00 -12.33 19.95
C GLU A 49 5.59 -13.52 19.09
N GLU A 50 6.08 -14.70 19.44
CA GLU A 50 5.63 -15.93 18.81
C GLU A 50 4.20 -16.22 19.26
N ASP A 51 3.32 -16.50 18.30
CA ASP A 51 1.95 -16.91 18.60
C ASP A 51 1.95 -18.15 19.50
N GLU A 52 1.18 -18.10 20.58
CA GLU A 52 0.96 -19.26 21.42
C GLU A 52 0.11 -20.30 20.66
N ILE A 53 0.77 -21.36 20.17
CA ILE A 53 0.07 -22.48 19.54
C ILE A 53 -0.44 -23.42 20.62
N LEU A 54 -1.72 -23.29 20.97
CA LEU A 54 -2.37 -24.17 21.93
C LEU A 54 -2.61 -25.56 21.34
N SER A 55 -2.38 -26.59 22.16
CA SER A 55 -2.74 -27.97 21.82
C SER A 55 -4.26 -28.20 21.94
N GLU A 56 -4.80 -29.22 21.25
CA GLU A 56 -6.22 -29.60 21.34
C GLU A 56 -6.68 -29.76 22.81
N LYS A 57 -5.83 -30.37 23.64
CA LYS A 57 -6.09 -30.59 25.07
C LYS A 57 -6.21 -29.29 25.87
N GLU A 58 -5.45 -28.26 25.51
CA GLU A 58 -5.51 -26.94 26.16
C GLU A 58 -6.72 -26.14 25.69
N LEU A 59 -7.07 -26.26 24.41
CA LEU A 59 -8.27 -25.67 23.83
C LEU A 59 -9.54 -26.16 24.56
N PHE A 60 -9.61 -27.46 24.85
CA PHE A 60 -10.71 -28.05 25.63
C PHE A 60 -10.77 -27.59 27.10
N LYS A 61 -9.67 -27.10 27.69
CA LYS A 61 -9.72 -26.55 29.05
C LYS A 61 -10.37 -25.18 29.08
N VAL A 62 -10.02 -24.32 28.12
CA VAL A 62 -10.56 -22.95 28.01
C VAL A 62 -12.05 -22.95 27.68
N LEU A 63 -12.52 -23.93 26.90
CA LEU A 63 -13.94 -24.05 26.51
C LEU A 63 -14.86 -24.64 27.58
N ASN A 64 -14.32 -25.16 28.69
CA ASN A 64 -15.09 -25.84 29.74
C ASN A 64 -15.16 -25.04 31.07
N GLU A 65 -14.84 -23.74 31.04
CA GLU A 65 -15.18 -22.77 32.11
C GLU A 65 -16.54 -22.10 31.83
#